data_AF-A0A557NUQ1-F1
#
_entry.id   AF-A0A557NUQ1-F1
#
_cell.length_a   1.000
_cell.length_b   1.000
_cell.length_c   1.000
_cell.angle_alpha   90.00
_cell.angle_beta   90.00
_cell.angle_gamma   90.00
#
_symmetry.space_group_name_H-M   'P 1'
#
loop_
_entity.id
_entity.type
_entity.pdbx_description
1 polymer ?
#
loop_
_entity_poly.entity_id
_entity_poly.type
_entity_poly.pdbx_seq_one_letter_code
_entity_poly.pdbx_strand_id
1 'polypeptide(L)'
;MKGRSKGTVYAHTYFSASVERTLSADNFGDQCAGLTSVALTAFMVESYLNYLCENIYLVEVRTSKYLDDNSQEDIVEVMQSMESVDKELPFNVRLAEVLGYKAQSDIMMKSLRKSVHKKQRESFDQDLLECREFNFIESKYKFSAQDKLKAVLKACDTSQSEYDKLLQENNKLFYARNALAHGRTEYVDTTFKANDDLSVPTVNASWQEQCTLAKAKAMYKSSKELIDYLNEKFLFELQPLNRLSSQISAVS
;
A
#
# COMPACT_ATOMS: atom_id res chain seq x y z
N MET A 1 -27.52 27.76 -11.51
CA MET A 1 -27.19 26.33 -11.60
C MET A 1 -25.83 26.14 -10.96
N LYS A 2 -25.77 25.45 -9.82
CA LYS A 2 -24.53 25.19 -9.06
C LYS A 2 -24.22 23.69 -9.15
N GLY A 3 -23.04 23.34 -9.64
CA GLY A 3 -22.58 21.96 -9.68
C GLY A 3 -21.61 21.64 -8.55
N ARG A 4 -21.57 20.37 -8.10
CA ARG A 4 -20.52 19.83 -7.25
C ARG A 4 -19.95 18.57 -7.89
N SER A 5 -18.63 18.49 -7.96
CA SER A 5 -17.89 17.28 -8.32
C SER A 5 -17.12 16.76 -7.12
N LYS A 6 -17.08 15.43 -6.97
CA LYS A 6 -16.25 14.71 -6.01
C LYS A 6 -15.58 13.56 -6.75
N GLY A 7 -14.33 13.26 -6.41
CA GLY A 7 -13.60 12.17 -7.03
C GLY A 7 -12.39 11.73 -6.23
N THR A 8 -11.88 10.55 -6.57
CA THR A 8 -10.67 9.97 -6.00
C THR A 8 -9.57 9.96 -7.07
N VAL A 9 -8.37 10.38 -6.70
CA VAL A 9 -7.17 10.27 -7.56
C VAL A 9 -6.29 9.19 -6.96
N TYR A 10 -6.02 8.14 -7.74
CA TYR A 10 -5.29 6.97 -7.27
C TYR A 10 -3.79 7.15 -7.53
N ALA A 11 -3.10 7.85 -6.62
CA ALA A 11 -1.69 8.22 -6.82
C ALA A 11 -0.75 7.03 -7.12
N HIS A 12 -1.00 5.85 -6.53
CA HIS A 12 -0.24 4.63 -6.81
C HIS A 12 -0.22 4.25 -8.29
N THR A 13 -1.28 4.51 -9.04
CA THR A 13 -1.35 4.23 -10.49
C THR A 13 -0.47 5.17 -11.30
N TYR A 14 -0.43 6.46 -10.93
CA TYR A 14 0.48 7.43 -11.52
C TYR A 14 1.94 7.10 -11.24
N PHE A 15 2.24 6.65 -10.01
CA PHE A 15 3.59 6.20 -9.67
C PHE A 15 3.97 4.95 -10.46
N SER A 16 3.08 3.94 -10.57
CA SER A 16 3.32 2.74 -11.38
C SER A 16 3.63 3.09 -12.84
N ALA A 17 2.77 3.89 -13.48
CA ALA A 17 2.98 4.33 -14.87
C ALA A 17 4.28 5.12 -15.04
N SER A 18 4.70 5.88 -14.03
CA SER A 18 5.96 6.61 -14.04
C SER A 18 7.17 5.68 -13.94
N VAL A 19 7.12 4.65 -13.08
CA VAL A 19 8.17 3.63 -12.99
C VAL A 19 8.31 2.90 -14.33
N GLU A 20 7.20 2.46 -14.94
CA GLU A 20 7.24 1.75 -16.22
C GLU A 20 7.89 2.58 -17.33
N ARG A 21 7.58 3.88 -17.39
CA ARG A 21 8.23 4.82 -18.33
C ARG A 21 9.71 4.99 -18.04
N THR A 22 10.12 5.14 -16.77
CA THR A 22 11.53 5.25 -16.40
C THR A 22 12.30 3.99 -16.77
N LEU A 23 11.76 2.80 -16.49
CA LEU A 23 12.41 1.52 -16.78
C LEU A 23 12.51 1.21 -18.28
N SER A 24 11.68 1.85 -19.10
CA SER A 24 11.62 1.68 -20.57
C SER A 24 12.36 2.78 -21.33
N ALA A 25 12.92 3.79 -20.65
CA ALA A 25 13.59 4.91 -21.28
C ALA A 25 15.08 4.59 -21.55
N ASP A 26 15.46 4.56 -22.82
CA ASP A 26 16.83 4.20 -23.25
C ASP A 26 17.89 5.27 -22.92
N ASN A 27 17.46 6.53 -22.69
CA ASN A 27 18.34 7.68 -22.50
C ASN A 27 18.55 8.09 -21.04
N PHE A 28 18.02 7.33 -20.09
CA PHE A 28 18.01 7.73 -18.67
C PHE A 28 19.33 7.38 -17.95
N GLY A 29 20.07 6.38 -18.43
CA GLY A 29 21.28 5.85 -17.79
C GLY A 29 20.98 4.96 -16.58
N ASP A 30 21.80 3.92 -16.36
CA ASP A 30 21.52 2.85 -15.38
C ASP A 30 21.23 3.37 -13.97
N GLN A 31 22.12 4.23 -13.46
CA GLN A 31 22.02 4.75 -12.12
C GLN A 31 20.81 5.67 -11.94
N CYS A 32 20.61 6.65 -12.82
CA CYS A 32 19.47 7.56 -12.68
C CYS A 32 18.15 6.80 -12.83
N ALA A 33 18.07 5.83 -13.75
CA ALA A 33 16.88 5.02 -13.94
C ALA A 33 16.57 4.20 -12.70
N GLY A 34 17.60 3.57 -12.11
CA GLY A 34 17.45 2.79 -10.89
C GLY A 34 17.05 3.63 -9.68
N LEU A 35 17.66 4.79 -9.46
CA LEU A 35 17.31 5.72 -8.38
C LEU A 35 15.85 6.18 -8.46
N THR A 36 15.45 6.69 -9.63
CA THR A 36 14.10 7.18 -9.88
C THR A 36 13.08 6.05 -9.72
N SER A 37 13.38 4.86 -10.26
CA SER A 37 12.48 3.71 -10.17
C SER A 37 12.31 3.21 -8.74
N VAL A 38 13.38 3.15 -7.92
CA VAL A 38 13.28 2.79 -6.50
C VAL A 38 12.41 3.78 -5.73
N ALA A 39 12.63 5.08 -5.91
CA ALA A 39 11.86 6.11 -5.23
C ALA A 39 10.37 6.07 -5.60
N LEU A 40 10.06 6.01 -6.90
CA LEU A 40 8.69 5.96 -7.40
C LEU A 40 7.99 4.64 -7.01
N THR A 41 8.71 3.51 -6.99
CA THR A 41 8.16 2.23 -6.52
C THR A 41 7.78 2.30 -5.04
N ALA A 42 8.61 2.93 -4.21
CA ALA A 42 8.27 3.12 -2.79
C ALA A 42 7.03 4.01 -2.61
N PHE A 43 6.89 5.09 -3.39
CA PHE A 43 5.69 5.93 -3.37
C PHE A 43 4.45 5.18 -3.88
N MET A 44 4.60 4.32 -4.89
CA MET A 44 3.54 3.44 -5.38
C MET A 44 3.03 2.54 -4.25
N VAL A 45 3.93 1.79 -3.61
CA VAL A 45 3.56 0.85 -2.53
C VAL A 45 2.94 1.59 -1.35
N GLU A 46 3.55 2.70 -0.90
CA GLU A 46 3.03 3.48 0.23
C GLU A 46 1.64 4.07 -0.06
N SER A 47 1.42 4.59 -1.27
CA SER A 47 0.12 5.10 -1.70
C SER A 47 -0.92 4.00 -1.81
N TYR A 48 -0.54 2.80 -2.30
CA TYR A 48 -1.46 1.68 -2.39
C TYR A 48 -1.84 1.15 -1.00
N LEU A 49 -0.90 1.07 -0.06
CA LEU A 49 -1.18 0.69 1.32
C LEU A 49 -2.11 1.69 2.01
N ASN A 50 -1.98 3.00 1.74
CA ASN A 50 -2.93 4.00 2.24
C ASN A 50 -4.34 3.77 1.69
N TYR A 51 -4.44 3.60 0.38
CA TYR A 51 -5.69 3.28 -0.30
C TYR A 51 -6.33 2.01 0.27
N LEU A 52 -5.54 0.96 0.49
CA LEU A 52 -6.02 -0.30 1.02
C LEU A 52 -6.48 -0.18 2.47
N CYS A 53 -5.72 0.49 3.33
CA CYS A 53 -6.13 0.74 4.71
C CYS A 53 -7.42 1.56 4.78
N GLU A 54 -7.59 2.58 3.93
CA GLU A 54 -8.83 3.35 3.85
C GLU A 54 -10.02 2.47 3.47
N ASN A 55 -9.88 1.59 2.47
CA ASN A 55 -10.96 0.68 2.09
C ASN A 55 -11.28 -0.36 3.17
N ILE A 56 -10.26 -0.95 3.80
CA ILE A 56 -10.46 -1.91 4.90
C ILE A 56 -11.17 -1.23 6.08
N TYR A 57 -10.81 0.02 6.38
CA TYR A 57 -11.42 0.80 7.45
C TYR A 57 -12.89 1.14 7.17
N LEU A 58 -13.24 1.46 5.92
CA LEU A 58 -14.59 1.83 5.48
C LEU A 58 -15.48 0.59 5.21
N VAL A 59 -15.84 -0.12 6.28
CA VAL A 59 -16.61 -1.37 6.22
C VAL A 59 -17.95 -1.21 5.48
N GLU A 60 -18.67 -0.11 5.67
CA GLU A 60 -19.98 0.11 5.05
C GLU A 60 -19.90 0.27 3.53
N VAL A 61 -18.83 0.91 3.04
CA VAL A 61 -18.60 1.09 1.60
C VAL A 61 -18.31 -0.26 0.96
N ARG A 62 -17.50 -1.10 1.61
CA ARG A 62 -17.22 -2.47 1.14
C ARG A 62 -18.48 -3.34 1.13
N THR A 63 -19.31 -3.20 2.15
CA THR A 63 -20.61 -3.87 2.21
C THR A 63 -21.54 -3.43 1.08
N SER A 64 -21.63 -2.13 0.81
CA SER A 64 -22.45 -1.61 -0.29
C SER A 64 -21.95 -2.11 -1.65
N LYS A 65 -20.63 -2.07 -1.87
CA LYS A 65 -20.00 -2.60 -3.09
C LYS A 65 -20.26 -4.10 -3.27
N TYR A 66 -20.25 -4.90 -2.19
CA TYR A 66 -20.60 -6.32 -2.27
C TYR A 66 -22.02 -6.51 -2.82
N LEU A 67 -22.99 -5.71 -2.36
CA LEU A 67 -24.37 -5.78 -2.84
C LEU A 67 -24.51 -5.34 -4.30
N ASP A 68 -23.68 -4.42 -4.76
CA ASP A 68 -23.68 -3.94 -6.14
C ASP A 68 -23.02 -4.93 -7.13
N ASP A 69 -21.97 -5.63 -6.68
CA ASP A 69 -21.09 -6.44 -7.54
C ASP A 69 -21.45 -7.94 -7.58
N ASN A 70 -22.27 -8.45 -6.66
CA ASN A 70 -22.57 -9.90 -6.54
C ASN A 70 -23.98 -10.29 -7.03
N SER A 71 -24.16 -11.58 -7.32
CA SER A 71 -25.45 -12.11 -7.79
C SER A 71 -26.52 -12.08 -6.70
N GLN A 72 -27.79 -12.15 -7.11
CA GLN A 72 -28.89 -12.24 -6.13
C GLN A 72 -28.79 -13.53 -5.31
N GLU A 73 -28.35 -14.64 -5.91
CA GLU A 73 -28.13 -15.89 -5.19
C GLU A 73 -27.08 -15.74 -4.07
N ASP A 74 -25.92 -15.15 -4.38
CA ASP A 74 -24.84 -14.94 -3.40
C ASP A 74 -25.27 -14.00 -2.27
N ILE A 75 -26.03 -12.94 -2.61
CA ILE A 75 -26.55 -11.99 -1.62
C ILE A 75 -27.54 -12.69 -0.68
N VAL A 76 -28.44 -13.52 -1.21
CA VAL A 76 -29.43 -14.25 -0.40
C VAL A 76 -28.75 -15.25 0.53
N GLU A 77 -27.73 -15.99 0.07
CA GLU A 77 -26.97 -16.93 0.91
C GLU A 77 -26.29 -16.22 2.08
N VAL A 78 -25.63 -15.09 1.82
CA VAL A 78 -25.02 -14.28 2.89
C VAL A 78 -26.09 -13.71 3.83
N MET A 79 -27.24 -13.27 3.31
CA MET A 79 -28.33 -12.77 4.15
C MET A 79 -28.92 -13.84 5.08
N GLN A 80 -29.01 -15.10 4.65
CA GLN A 80 -29.42 -16.21 5.52
C GLN A 80 -28.42 -16.41 6.66
N SER A 81 -27.13 -16.23 6.40
CA SER A 81 -26.07 -16.30 7.42
C SER A 81 -26.14 -15.15 8.44
N MET A 82 -26.92 -14.09 8.18
CA MET A 82 -27.13 -12.99 9.14
C MET A 82 -28.13 -13.32 10.25
N GLU A 83 -28.87 -14.43 10.16
CA GLU A 83 -29.88 -14.80 11.16
C GLU A 83 -29.29 -15.01 12.56
N SER A 84 -28.01 -15.38 12.65
CA SER A 84 -27.27 -15.58 13.90
C SER A 84 -26.66 -14.30 14.47
N VAL A 85 -26.79 -13.15 13.80
CA VAL A 85 -26.23 -11.86 14.23
C VAL A 85 -27.31 -11.04 14.95
N ASP A 86 -26.89 -10.21 15.91
CA ASP A 86 -27.79 -9.34 16.67
C ASP A 86 -28.65 -8.47 15.73
N LYS A 87 -29.97 -8.64 15.82
CA LYS A 87 -30.94 -7.98 14.94
C LYS A 87 -31.06 -6.48 15.23
N GLU A 88 -30.64 -6.02 16.41
CA GLU A 88 -30.63 -4.61 16.79
C GLU A 88 -29.53 -3.80 16.08
N LEU A 89 -28.52 -4.47 15.53
CA LEU A 89 -27.46 -3.80 14.76
C LEU A 89 -27.96 -3.34 13.38
N PRO A 90 -27.50 -2.19 12.87
CA PRO A 90 -27.81 -1.74 11.52
C PRO A 90 -27.46 -2.79 10.45
N PHE A 91 -28.26 -2.88 9.39
CA PHE A 91 -28.12 -3.89 8.34
C PHE A 91 -26.68 -4.00 7.79
N ASN A 92 -26.08 -2.86 7.42
CA ASN A 92 -24.71 -2.82 6.87
C ASN A 92 -23.65 -3.32 7.86
N VAL A 93 -23.85 -3.11 9.16
CA VAL A 93 -22.94 -3.57 10.22
C VAL A 93 -23.03 -5.08 10.35
N ARG A 94 -24.25 -5.64 10.38
CA ARG A 94 -24.45 -7.09 10.43
C ARG A 94 -23.88 -7.78 9.19
N LEU A 95 -24.08 -7.18 8.02
CA LEU A 95 -23.58 -7.73 6.77
C LEU A 95 -22.03 -7.67 6.73
N ALA A 96 -21.43 -6.58 7.21
CA ALA A 96 -19.98 -6.48 7.37
C ALA A 96 -19.40 -7.51 8.36
N GLU A 97 -20.16 -7.92 9.38
CA GLU A 97 -19.76 -8.97 10.32
C GLU A 97 -19.73 -10.34 9.64
N VAL A 98 -20.81 -10.71 8.93
CA VAL A 98 -20.89 -12.00 8.22
C VAL A 98 -19.84 -12.09 7.12
N LEU A 99 -19.62 -11.01 6.37
CA LEU A 99 -18.58 -10.94 5.33
C LEU A 99 -17.15 -10.88 5.90
N GLY A 100 -16.98 -10.81 7.23
CA GLY A 100 -15.69 -10.72 7.89
C GLY A 100 -14.99 -9.35 7.78
N TYR A 101 -15.59 -8.37 7.10
CA TYR A 101 -15.01 -7.04 6.90
C TYR A 101 -14.79 -6.29 8.20
N LYS A 102 -15.70 -6.42 9.16
CA LYS A 102 -15.54 -5.83 10.50
C LYS A 102 -14.33 -6.41 11.22
N ALA A 103 -14.20 -7.73 11.24
CA ALA A 103 -13.06 -8.41 11.86
C ALA A 103 -11.73 -7.99 11.22
N GLN A 104 -11.68 -7.87 9.89
CA GLN A 104 -10.51 -7.38 9.16
C GLN A 104 -10.12 -5.95 9.58
N SER A 105 -11.11 -5.04 9.66
CA SER A 105 -10.89 -3.66 10.10
C SER A 105 -10.37 -3.60 11.54
N ASP A 106 -10.99 -4.35 12.46
CA ASP A 106 -10.60 -4.40 13.86
C ASP A 106 -9.17 -4.94 14.04
N ILE A 107 -8.80 -6.00 13.31
CA ILE A 107 -7.44 -6.56 13.33
C ILE A 107 -6.42 -5.53 12.82
N MET A 108 -6.73 -4.86 11.71
CA MET A 108 -5.87 -3.84 11.13
C MET A 108 -5.67 -2.68 12.11
N MET A 109 -6.75 -2.10 12.65
CA MET A 109 -6.68 -0.96 13.56
C MET A 109 -6.00 -1.32 14.88
N LYS A 110 -6.24 -2.52 15.42
CA LYS A 110 -5.52 -3.02 16.60
C LYS A 110 -4.03 -3.19 16.33
N SER A 111 -3.63 -3.57 15.11
CA SER A 111 -2.22 -3.66 14.74
C SER A 111 -1.59 -2.27 14.60
N LEU A 112 -2.24 -1.33 13.93
CA LEU A 112 -1.77 0.07 13.80
C LEU A 112 -1.67 0.77 15.16
N ARG A 113 -2.61 0.53 16.08
CA ARG A 113 -2.55 1.06 17.44
C ARG A 113 -1.23 0.71 18.16
N LYS A 114 -0.62 -0.44 17.85
CA LYS A 114 0.64 -0.85 18.46
C LYS A 114 1.82 0.02 18.03
N SER A 115 1.81 0.56 16.81
CA SER A 115 2.85 1.49 16.33
C SER A 115 2.64 2.94 16.81
N VAL A 116 1.44 3.30 17.27
CA VAL A 116 1.18 4.61 17.91
C VAL A 116 1.98 4.73 19.22
N HIS A 117 2.63 5.88 19.40
CA HIS A 117 3.32 6.22 20.65
C HIS A 117 2.40 6.10 21.85
N LYS A 118 2.89 5.53 22.96
CA LYS A 118 2.08 5.23 24.16
C LYS A 118 1.23 6.42 24.64
N LYS A 119 1.82 7.63 24.65
CA LYS A 119 1.15 8.89 25.07
C LYS A 119 0.00 9.35 24.15
N GLN A 120 -0.08 8.80 22.95
CA GLN A 120 -1.07 9.17 21.92
C GLN A 120 -2.17 8.12 21.75
N ARG A 121 -2.06 6.95 22.42
CA ARG A 121 -2.99 5.82 22.22
C ARG A 121 -4.41 6.10 22.67
N GLU A 122 -4.59 6.81 23.78
CA GLU A 122 -5.93 7.21 24.24
C GLU A 122 -6.61 8.14 23.24
N SER A 123 -5.87 9.13 22.71
CA SER A 123 -6.40 9.98 21.64
C SER A 123 -6.69 9.20 20.37
N PHE A 124 -5.90 8.17 20.05
CA PHE A 124 -6.15 7.33 18.88
C PHE A 124 -7.45 6.54 19.06
N ASP A 125 -7.64 5.94 20.23
CA ASP A 125 -8.87 5.21 20.55
C ASP A 125 -10.10 6.13 20.50
N GLN A 126 -9.96 7.37 20.99
CA GLN A 126 -11.01 8.38 20.89
C GLN A 126 -11.34 8.75 19.44
N ASP A 127 -10.33 8.95 18.59
CA ASP A 127 -10.55 9.25 17.17
C ASP A 127 -11.28 8.09 16.44
N LEU A 128 -11.05 6.83 16.86
CA LEU A 128 -11.78 5.67 16.35
C LEU A 128 -13.24 5.66 16.81
N LEU A 129 -13.49 5.95 18.08
CA LEU A 129 -14.85 6.04 18.64
C LEU A 129 -15.65 7.16 17.96
N GLU A 130 -14.99 8.26 17.61
CA GLU A 130 -15.57 9.37 16.84
C GLU A 130 -15.75 9.08 15.35
N CYS A 131 -15.42 7.86 14.89
CA CYS A 131 -15.53 7.45 13.50
C CYS A 131 -14.81 8.41 12.52
N ARG A 132 -13.62 8.90 12.92
CA ARG A 132 -12.82 9.78 12.07
C ARG A 132 -12.36 9.05 10.81
N GLU A 133 -12.38 9.74 9.67
CA GLU A 133 -11.88 9.19 8.40
C GLU A 133 -10.43 8.70 8.53
N PHE A 134 -10.09 7.61 7.84
CA PHE A 134 -8.75 7.03 7.91
C PHE A 134 -7.65 8.03 7.55
N ASN A 135 -7.87 8.89 6.56
CA ASN A 135 -6.90 9.91 6.15
C ASN A 135 -6.59 10.93 7.26
N PHE A 136 -7.59 11.27 8.09
CA PHE A 136 -7.36 12.10 9.27
C PHE A 136 -6.46 11.37 10.28
N ILE A 137 -6.78 10.12 10.58
CA ILE A 137 -6.00 9.27 11.50
C ILE A 137 -4.56 9.11 10.98
N GLU A 138 -4.38 8.75 9.72
CA GLU A 138 -3.07 8.56 9.09
C GLU A 138 -2.23 9.84 9.15
N SER A 139 -2.81 11.00 8.85
CA SER A 139 -2.10 12.29 8.92
C SER A 139 -1.63 12.66 10.33
N LYS A 140 -2.40 12.28 11.36
CA LYS A 140 -2.16 12.62 12.76
C LYS A 140 -1.13 11.68 13.40
N TYR A 141 -1.23 10.39 13.13
CA TYR A 141 -0.39 9.35 13.75
C TYR A 141 0.78 8.89 12.87
N LYS A 142 0.78 9.23 11.58
CA LYS A 142 1.89 9.04 10.62
C LYS A 142 2.43 7.61 10.58
N PHE A 143 1.57 6.66 10.23
CA PHE A 143 1.96 5.27 10.12
C PHE A 143 2.99 5.05 9.01
N SER A 144 4.09 4.35 9.32
CA SER A 144 5.05 3.97 8.31
C SER A 144 4.43 2.97 7.31
N ALA A 145 4.95 2.92 6.07
CA ALA A 145 4.55 1.89 5.11
C ALA A 145 4.74 0.46 5.66
N GLN A 146 5.78 0.25 6.47
CA GLN A 146 6.01 -1.02 7.13
C GLN A 146 4.91 -1.37 8.14
N ASP A 147 4.47 -0.41 8.97
CA ASP A 147 3.40 -0.64 9.94
C ASP A 147 2.06 -0.91 9.25
N LYS A 148 1.78 -0.16 8.17
CA LYS A 148 0.60 -0.36 7.31
C LYS A 148 0.60 -1.77 6.72
N LEU A 149 1.72 -2.21 6.10
CA LEU A 149 1.81 -3.55 5.55
C LEU A 149 1.62 -4.64 6.61
N LYS A 150 2.28 -4.53 7.78
CA LYS A 150 2.10 -5.49 8.88
C LYS A 150 0.65 -5.58 9.35
N ALA A 151 -0.05 -4.45 9.41
CA ALA A 151 -1.45 -4.40 9.83
C ALA A 151 -2.36 -5.06 8.78
N VAL A 152 -2.16 -4.74 7.50
CA VAL A 152 -2.90 -5.30 6.37
C VAL A 152 -2.69 -6.82 6.26
N LEU A 153 -1.44 -7.31 6.32
CA LEU A 153 -1.17 -8.75 6.20
C LEU A 153 -1.78 -9.57 7.34
N LYS A 154 -1.88 -9.01 8.55
CA LYS A 154 -2.59 -9.63 9.67
C LYS A 154 -4.10 -9.66 9.42
N ALA A 155 -4.66 -8.59 8.86
CA ALA A 155 -6.07 -8.54 8.50
C ALA A 155 -6.42 -9.53 7.36
N CYS A 156 -5.46 -9.89 6.50
CA CYS A 156 -5.64 -10.97 5.51
C CYS A 156 -5.62 -12.38 6.10
N ASP A 157 -5.30 -12.55 7.38
CA ASP A 157 -4.90 -13.85 7.96
C ASP A 157 -3.79 -14.54 7.14
N THR A 158 -2.78 -13.76 6.72
CA THR A 158 -1.66 -14.29 5.93
C THR A 158 -0.84 -15.27 6.77
N SER A 159 -0.51 -16.43 6.20
CA SER A 159 0.35 -17.42 6.85
C SER A 159 1.69 -16.80 7.27
N GLN A 160 2.26 -17.24 8.39
CA GLN A 160 3.49 -16.65 8.92
C GLN A 160 4.65 -16.67 7.91
N SER A 161 4.79 -17.75 7.14
CA SER A 161 5.81 -17.86 6.10
C SER A 161 5.66 -16.82 4.99
N GLU A 162 4.44 -16.63 4.48
CA GLU A 162 4.19 -15.65 3.42
C GLU A 162 4.26 -14.22 3.97
N TYR A 163 3.82 -14.01 5.21
CA TYR A 163 3.93 -12.75 5.92
C TYR A 163 5.39 -12.29 6.01
N ASP A 164 6.30 -13.16 6.44
CA ASP A 164 7.71 -12.82 6.61
C ASP A 164 8.38 -12.54 5.26
N LYS A 165 8.06 -13.32 4.23
CA LYS A 165 8.54 -13.13 2.86
C LYS A 165 8.10 -11.77 2.30
N LEU A 166 6.80 -11.47 2.32
CA LEU A 166 6.25 -10.21 1.79
C LEU A 166 6.80 -8.99 2.55
N LEU A 167 6.93 -9.11 3.89
CA LEU A 167 7.52 -8.06 4.71
C LEU A 167 9.01 -7.85 4.39
N GLN A 168 9.76 -8.93 4.15
CA GLN A 168 11.17 -8.84 3.77
C GLN A 168 11.35 -8.11 2.43
N GLU A 169 10.56 -8.45 1.41
CA GLU A 169 10.62 -7.78 0.10
C GLU A 169 10.28 -6.29 0.21
N ASN A 170 9.23 -5.95 0.97
CA ASN A 170 8.90 -4.56 1.24
C ASN A 170 10.04 -3.83 1.98
N ASN A 171 10.65 -4.46 2.97
CA ASN A 171 11.77 -3.86 3.69
C ASN A 171 12.97 -3.59 2.79
N LYS A 172 13.27 -4.44 1.80
CA LYS A 172 14.35 -4.20 0.82
C LYS A 172 14.11 -2.89 0.05
N LEU A 173 12.88 -2.69 -0.44
CA LEU A 173 12.49 -1.47 -1.15
C LEU A 173 12.63 -0.22 -0.26
N PHE A 174 12.05 -0.24 0.94
CA PHE A 174 12.07 0.92 1.83
C PHE A 174 13.46 1.18 2.43
N TYR A 175 14.31 0.16 2.58
CA TYR A 175 15.72 0.33 2.92
C TYR A 175 16.46 1.08 1.81
N ALA A 176 16.31 0.64 0.56
CA ALA A 176 16.90 1.33 -0.58
C ALA A 176 16.39 2.77 -0.71
N ARG A 177 15.07 3.00 -0.63
CA ARG A 177 14.48 4.35 -0.64
C ARG A 177 15.00 5.22 0.50
N ASN A 178 15.14 4.69 1.71
CA ASN A 178 15.65 5.46 2.85
C ASN A 178 17.13 5.78 2.69
N ALA A 179 17.93 4.86 2.14
CA ALA A 179 19.31 5.13 1.78
C ALA A 179 19.41 6.27 0.75
N LEU A 180 18.45 6.39 -0.19
CA LEU A 180 18.36 7.53 -1.10
C LEU A 180 17.95 8.83 -0.40
N ALA A 181 16.89 8.78 0.40
CA ALA A 181 16.36 9.97 1.08
C ALA A 181 17.35 10.57 2.10
N HIS A 182 18.22 9.73 2.65
CA HIS A 182 19.27 10.13 3.58
C HIS A 182 20.67 10.04 2.97
N GLY A 183 20.76 9.83 1.65
CA GLY A 183 22.03 9.64 0.94
C GLY A 183 22.95 10.81 1.22
N ARG A 184 24.08 10.52 1.86
CA ARG A 184 25.12 11.51 2.14
C ARG A 184 26.17 11.44 1.04
N THR A 185 26.95 12.51 0.93
CA THR A 185 28.25 12.41 0.27
C THR A 185 29.09 11.39 1.04
N GLU A 186 29.38 10.26 0.40
CA GLU A 186 30.19 9.18 0.98
C GLU A 186 31.62 9.29 0.43
N TYR A 187 32.60 9.32 1.32
CA TYR A 187 33.99 9.08 0.93
C TYR A 187 34.16 7.57 0.77
N VAL A 188 34.41 7.14 -0.45
CA VAL A 188 34.62 5.72 -0.76
C VAL A 188 36.03 5.57 -1.29
N ASP A 189 36.81 4.74 -0.61
CA ASP A 189 38.18 4.42 -0.96
C ASP A 189 38.25 2.98 -1.46
N THR A 190 38.86 2.75 -2.62
CA THR A 190 38.96 1.43 -3.22
C THR A 190 40.35 1.26 -3.78
N THR A 191 41.05 0.20 -3.35
CA THR A 191 42.36 -0.16 -3.87
C THR A 191 42.19 -1.20 -4.98
N PHE A 192 42.86 -0.99 -6.11
CA PHE A 192 42.86 -1.94 -7.23
C PHE A 192 44.27 -2.20 -7.73
N LYS A 193 44.51 -3.40 -8.25
CA LYS A 193 45.73 -3.76 -8.97
C LYS A 193 45.40 -3.84 -10.46
N ALA A 194 46.01 -2.98 -11.25
CA ALA A 194 45.90 -3.02 -12.69
C ALA A 194 46.81 -4.13 -13.23
N ASN A 195 46.24 -5.15 -13.88
CA ASN A 195 46.98 -6.14 -14.66
C ASN A 195 46.51 -6.01 -16.10
N ASP A 196 47.34 -5.43 -16.97
CA ASP A 196 47.30 -5.31 -18.45
C ASP A 196 46.00 -4.95 -19.20
N ASP A 197 44.83 -4.96 -18.55
CA ASP A 197 43.59 -4.37 -19.04
C ASP A 197 43.29 -3.10 -18.22
N LEU A 198 43.21 -1.96 -18.93
CA LEU A 198 43.08 -0.59 -18.42
C LEU A 198 41.73 -0.27 -17.74
N SER A 199 41.05 -1.24 -17.12
CA SER A 199 39.79 -0.97 -16.42
C SER A 199 40.04 -0.46 -15.00
N VAL A 200 40.05 0.86 -14.83
CA VAL A 200 39.96 1.51 -13.51
C VAL A 200 38.55 1.26 -12.95
N PRO A 201 38.40 0.63 -11.77
CA PRO A 201 37.09 0.38 -11.20
C PRO A 201 36.42 1.69 -10.80
N THR A 202 35.12 1.81 -11.09
CA THR A 202 34.30 2.93 -10.62
C THR A 202 34.00 2.75 -9.14
N VAL A 203 34.15 3.83 -8.39
CA VAL A 203 33.81 3.85 -6.98
C VAL A 203 32.32 4.18 -6.84
N ASN A 204 31.56 3.34 -6.13
CA ASN A 204 30.14 3.53 -5.90
C ASN A 204 29.85 3.74 -4.42
N ALA A 205 29.00 4.71 -4.09
CA ALA A 205 28.44 4.84 -2.76
C ALA A 205 27.52 3.66 -2.44
N SER A 206 27.35 3.35 -1.16
CA SER A 206 26.55 2.22 -0.70
C SER A 206 25.09 2.30 -1.18
N TRP A 207 24.53 3.51 -1.27
CA TRP A 207 23.18 3.74 -1.78
C TRP A 207 23.09 3.57 -3.31
N GLN A 208 24.16 3.84 -4.06
CA GLN A 208 24.19 3.63 -5.52
C GLN A 208 24.07 2.14 -5.84
N GLU A 209 24.78 1.30 -5.08
CA GLU A 209 24.74 -0.16 -5.24
C GLU A 209 23.34 -0.73 -5.01
N GLN A 210 22.53 -0.15 -4.14
CA GLN A 210 21.16 -0.61 -3.89
C GLN A 210 20.18 -0.21 -5.01
N CYS A 211 20.57 0.75 -5.85
CA CYS A 211 19.69 1.39 -6.81
C CYS A 211 20.20 1.24 -8.25
N THR A 212 20.86 0.12 -8.56
CA THR A 212 21.13 -0.27 -9.96
C THR A 212 19.82 -0.57 -10.68
N LEU A 213 19.79 -0.45 -12.02
CA LEU A 213 18.57 -0.73 -12.78
C LEU A 213 18.07 -2.16 -12.58
N ALA A 214 18.98 -3.12 -12.49
CA ALA A 214 18.64 -4.52 -12.25
C ALA A 214 17.92 -4.72 -10.91
N LYS A 215 18.43 -4.11 -9.83
CA LYS A 215 17.78 -4.16 -8.51
C LYS A 215 16.45 -3.42 -8.51
N ALA A 216 16.39 -2.26 -9.17
CA ALA A 216 15.15 -1.49 -9.27
C ALA A 216 14.06 -2.25 -10.03
N LYS A 217 14.38 -2.94 -11.14
CA LYS A 217 13.45 -3.83 -11.87
C LYS A 217 12.94 -4.96 -10.99
N ALA A 218 13.83 -5.60 -10.22
CA ALA A 218 13.45 -6.66 -9.29
C ALA A 218 12.52 -6.13 -8.18
N MET A 219 12.86 -5.00 -7.55
CA MET A 219 12.03 -4.38 -6.51
C MET A 219 10.66 -3.96 -7.05
N TYR A 220 10.60 -3.39 -8.26
CA TYR A 220 9.34 -3.04 -8.90
C TYR A 220 8.47 -4.27 -9.15
N LYS A 221 9.06 -5.34 -9.69
CA LYS A 221 8.35 -6.61 -9.90
C LYS A 221 7.80 -7.19 -8.58
N SER A 222 8.63 -7.34 -7.55
CA SER A 222 8.19 -7.84 -6.24
C SER A 222 7.10 -6.95 -5.63
N SER A 223 7.15 -5.64 -5.89
CA SER A 223 6.14 -4.69 -5.39
C SER A 223 4.80 -4.83 -6.12
N LYS A 224 4.80 -5.12 -7.43
CA LYS A 224 3.57 -5.46 -8.17
C LYS A 224 2.95 -6.75 -7.63
N GLU A 225 3.77 -7.79 -7.47
CA GLU A 225 3.32 -9.08 -6.90
C GLU A 225 2.71 -8.91 -5.49
N LEU A 226 3.30 -8.05 -4.65
CA LEU A 226 2.73 -7.69 -3.35
C LEU A 226 1.37 -6.99 -3.50
N ILE A 227 1.26 -6.01 -4.39
CA ILE A 227 0.02 -5.26 -4.62
C ILE A 227 -1.08 -6.19 -5.16
N ASP A 228 -0.74 -7.08 -6.09
CA ASP A 228 -1.65 -8.07 -6.66
C ASP A 228 -2.15 -9.03 -5.57
N TYR A 229 -1.24 -9.58 -4.75
CA TYR A 229 -1.62 -10.41 -3.60
C TYR A 229 -2.59 -9.69 -2.66
N LEU A 230 -2.30 -8.43 -2.32
CA LEU A 230 -3.17 -7.65 -1.44
C LEU A 230 -4.52 -7.31 -2.08
N ASN A 231 -4.53 -6.99 -3.38
CA ASN A 231 -5.74 -6.75 -4.15
C ASN A 231 -6.66 -7.98 -4.14
N GLU A 232 -6.10 -9.15 -4.44
CA GLU A 232 -6.81 -10.44 -4.41
C GLU A 232 -7.36 -10.79 -3.03
N LYS A 233 -6.74 -10.30 -1.94
CA LYS A 233 -7.23 -10.59 -0.59
C LYS A 233 -8.36 -9.68 -0.11
N PHE A 234 -8.53 -8.48 -0.69
CA PHE A 234 -9.46 -7.48 -0.14
C PHE A 234 -10.44 -6.88 -1.14
N LEU A 235 -9.98 -6.57 -2.34
CA LEU A 235 -10.70 -5.67 -3.26
C LEU A 235 -11.09 -6.32 -4.58
N PHE A 236 -10.33 -7.35 -5.01
CA PHE A 236 -10.53 -8.09 -6.27
C PHE A 236 -10.66 -7.18 -7.50
N GLU A 237 -9.93 -6.06 -7.53
CA GLU A 237 -10.00 -5.15 -8.67
C GLU A 237 -9.26 -5.72 -9.88
N LEU A 238 -9.85 -5.63 -11.07
CA LEU A 238 -9.25 -6.16 -12.30
C LEU A 238 -7.88 -5.53 -12.63
N GLN A 239 -7.65 -4.27 -12.23
CA GLN A 239 -6.42 -3.53 -12.56
C GLN A 239 -6.05 -2.52 -11.46
N PRO A 240 -5.52 -2.99 -10.31
CA PRO A 240 -5.23 -2.13 -9.15
C PRO A 240 -4.17 -1.05 -9.43
N LEU A 241 -3.41 -1.15 -10.53
CA LEU A 241 -2.35 -0.21 -10.90
C LEU A 241 -2.66 0.66 -12.13
N ASN A 242 -3.83 0.51 -12.78
CA ASN A 242 -4.15 1.23 -14.04
C ASN A 242 -5.32 2.21 -13.92
N ARG A 243 -6.03 2.24 -12.79
CA ARG A 243 -7.17 3.14 -12.56
C ARG A 243 -6.71 4.51 -12.08
N LEU A 244 -6.60 5.50 -12.97
CA LEU A 244 -6.04 6.82 -12.61
C LEU A 244 -6.93 7.66 -11.68
N SER A 245 -8.26 7.66 -11.90
CA SER A 245 -9.20 8.42 -11.07
C SER A 245 -10.63 7.85 -11.12
N SER A 246 -11.47 8.31 -10.21
CA SER A 246 -12.93 8.15 -10.22
C SER A 246 -13.58 9.51 -9.93
N GLN A 247 -14.74 9.81 -10.54
CA GLN A 247 -15.41 11.09 -10.37
C GLN A 247 -16.93 10.95 -10.48
N ILE A 248 -17.65 11.62 -9.58
CA ILE A 248 -19.11 11.77 -9.60
C ILE A 248 -19.40 13.27 -9.60
N SER A 249 -20.26 13.71 -10.52
CA SER A 249 -20.66 15.11 -10.66
C SER A 249 -22.18 15.24 -10.61
N ALA A 250 -22.67 16.21 -9.85
CA ALA A 250 -24.09 16.51 -9.72
C ALA A 250 -24.33 18.02 -9.90
N VAL A 251 -25.50 18.37 -10.43
CA VAL A 251 -25.89 19.75 -10.75
C VAL A 251 -27.20 20.08 -10.04
N SER A 252 -27.29 21.25 -9.39
CA SER A 252 -28.50 21.81 -8.78
C SER A 252 -28.89 23.18 -9.31
#